data_AF-A0A952HXT9-F1
#
_entry.id   AF-A0A952HXT9-F1
#
_cell.length_a   1.000
_cell.length_b   1.000
_cell.length_c   1.000
_cell.angle_alpha   90.00
_cell.angle_beta   90.00
_cell.angle_gamma   90.00
#
_symmetry.space_group_name_H-M   'P 1'
#
loop_
_entity.id
_entity.type
_entity.pdbx_description
1 polymer ?
#
loop_
_entity_poly.entity_id
_entity_poly.type
_entity_poly.pdbx_seq_one_letter_code
_entity_poly.pdbx_strand_id
1 'polypeptide(L)'
;MPTNYAFDVEYDPFLYSYSLTVFYPDSEDLVGEYHGLEDVDEVVDILTNKFNITVNPETIDYFNSLRCDDTIYEDDDDYFGAWE
;
A
#
# COMPACT_ATOMS: atom_id res chain seq x y z
N MET A 1 18.72 -12.05 -16.11
CA MET A 1 18.93 -11.36 -14.82
C MET A 1 17.54 -11.14 -14.22
N PRO A 2 17.33 -11.31 -12.91
CA PRO A 2 16.07 -10.92 -12.29
C PRO A 2 15.90 -9.40 -12.48
N THR A 3 14.73 -8.97 -12.93
CA THR A 3 14.38 -7.55 -13.03
C THR A 3 14.04 -7.08 -11.62
N ASN A 4 14.77 -6.11 -11.10
CA ASN A 4 14.43 -5.50 -9.81
C ASN A 4 13.28 -4.53 -10.03
N TYR A 5 12.04 -4.92 -9.76
CA TYR A 5 10.93 -3.97 -9.83
C TYR A 5 10.91 -3.07 -8.59
N ALA A 6 10.58 -1.80 -8.78
CA ALA A 6 10.22 -0.91 -7.68
C ALA A 6 8.70 -1.00 -7.46
N PHE A 7 8.24 -0.82 -6.23
CA PHE A 7 6.82 -0.85 -5.91
C PHE A 7 6.50 0.16 -4.81
N ASP A 8 5.27 0.63 -4.80
CA ASP A 8 4.70 1.51 -3.80
C ASP A 8 3.34 0.98 -3.37
N VAL A 9 3.02 1.12 -2.09
CA VAL A 9 1.78 0.63 -1.50
C VAL A 9 1.19 1.71 -0.63
N GLU A 10 -0.05 2.07 -0.92
CA GLU A 10 -0.81 3.03 -0.13
C GLU A 10 -2.04 2.34 0.46
N TYR A 11 -2.47 2.79 1.63
CA TYR A 11 -3.73 2.37 2.23
C TYR A 11 -4.74 3.51 2.08
N ASP A 12 -5.88 3.21 1.48
CA ASP A 12 -7.00 4.14 1.37
C ASP A 12 -7.97 3.90 2.55
N PRO A 13 -8.02 4.79 3.56
CA PRO A 13 -8.90 4.64 4.71
C PRO A 13 -10.38 4.85 4.36
N PHE A 14 -10.69 5.53 3.24
CA PHE A 14 -12.08 5.72 2.80
C PHE A 14 -12.66 4.43 2.21
N LEU A 15 -11.84 3.67 1.48
CA LEU A 15 -12.23 2.42 0.85
C LEU A 15 -11.87 1.17 1.68
N TYR A 16 -11.17 1.33 2.79
CA TYR A 16 -10.64 0.23 3.62
C TYR A 16 -9.85 -0.79 2.79
N SER A 17 -9.03 -0.29 1.86
CA SER A 17 -8.32 -1.13 0.89
C SER A 17 -6.94 -0.60 0.57
N TYR A 18 -6.04 -1.49 0.20
CA TYR A 18 -4.71 -1.15 -0.29
C TYR A 18 -4.71 -0.91 -1.80
N SER A 19 -3.89 0.03 -2.24
CA SER A 19 -3.45 0.19 -3.63
C SER A 19 -1.98 -0.23 -3.74
N LEU A 20 -1.66 -0.94 -4.82
CA LEU A 20 -0.30 -1.37 -5.13
C LEU A 20 0.07 -0.87 -6.52
N THR A 21 1.16 -0.12 -6.60
CA THR A 21 1.70 0.42 -7.85
C THR A 21 3.10 -0.14 -8.07
N VAL A 22 3.38 -0.67 -9.26
CA VAL A 22 4.67 -1.30 -9.60
C VAL A 22 5.31 -0.56 -10.77
N PHE A 23 6.60 -0.27 -10.64
CA PHE A 23 7.41 0.50 -11.57
C PHE A 23 8.65 -0.28 -12.03
N TYR A 24 9.20 0.12 -13.16
CA TYR A 24 10.53 -0.34 -13.57
C TYR A 24 11.61 0.26 -12.64
N PRO A 25 12.75 -0.43 -12.41
CA PRO A 25 13.81 0.07 -11.51
C PRO A 25 14.44 1.38 -11.95
N ASP A 26 14.57 1.54 -13.27
CA ASP A 26 15.33 2.61 -13.91
C ASP A 26 14.42 3.66 -14.58
N SER A 27 13.10 3.53 -14.41
CA SER A 27 12.15 4.51 -14.91
C SER A 27 10.91 4.59 -14.03
N GLU A 28 10.31 5.78 -13.99
CA GLU A 28 8.97 5.98 -13.39
C GLU A 28 7.86 5.38 -14.27
N ASP A 29 8.20 4.55 -15.28
CA ASP A 29 7.21 3.90 -16.11
C ASP A 29 6.46 2.85 -15.30
N LEU A 30 5.14 2.98 -15.35
CA LEU A 30 4.21 2.07 -14.71
C LEU A 30 4.25 0.69 -15.37
N VAL A 31 4.48 -0.34 -14.56
CA VAL A 31 4.38 -1.75 -14.95
C VAL A 31 2.96 -2.26 -14.73
N GLY A 32 2.36 -1.90 -13.61
CA GLY A 32 1.00 -2.28 -13.26
C GLY A 32 0.52 -1.61 -11.99
N GLU A 33 -0.80 -1.49 -11.87
CA GLU A 33 -1.49 -0.87 -10.75
C GLU A 33 -2.67 -1.76 -10.35
N TYR A 34 -2.85 -1.92 -9.03
CA TYR A 34 -3.88 -2.78 -8.44
C TYR A 34 -4.58 -1.98 -7.34
N HIS A 35 -5.91 -1.91 -7.43
CA HIS A 35 -6.74 -1.15 -6.50
C HIS A 35 -7.72 -2.08 -5.79
N GLY A 36 -8.13 -1.72 -4.58
CA GLY A 36 -9.16 -2.45 -3.86
C GLY A 36 -8.66 -3.77 -3.25
N LEU A 37 -7.37 -3.85 -2.91
CA LEU A 37 -6.80 -5.04 -2.26
C LEU A 37 -7.23 -5.04 -0.79
N GLU A 38 -7.98 -6.06 -0.37
CA GLU A 38 -8.58 -6.08 0.97
C GLU A 38 -7.55 -6.41 2.07
N ASP A 39 -6.52 -7.18 1.72
CA ASP A 39 -5.54 -7.71 2.66
C ASP A 39 -4.09 -7.56 2.17
N VAL A 40 -3.18 -7.43 3.13
CA VAL A 40 -1.72 -7.40 2.89
C VAL A 40 -1.23 -8.67 2.21
N ASP A 41 -1.84 -9.82 2.52
CA ASP A 41 -1.51 -11.09 1.88
C ASP A 41 -1.74 -11.06 0.36
N GLU A 42 -2.76 -10.33 -0.11
CA GLU A 42 -3.04 -10.17 -1.55
C GLU A 42 -1.97 -9.31 -2.24
N VAL A 43 -1.54 -8.23 -1.58
CA VAL A 43 -0.43 -7.38 -2.03
C VAL A 43 0.85 -8.20 -2.16
N VAL A 44 1.18 -9.00 -1.13
CA VAL A 44 2.37 -9.86 -1.09
C VAL A 44 2.30 -10.96 -2.16
N ASP A 45 1.13 -11.56 -2.36
CA ASP A 45 0.92 -12.59 -3.39
C ASP A 45 1.17 -12.02 -4.80
N ILE A 46 0.69 -10.81 -5.09
CA ILE A 46 0.95 -10.12 -6.35
C ILE A 46 2.45 -9.87 -6.54
N LEU A 47 3.12 -9.29 -5.53
CA LEU A 47 4.55 -9.00 -5.59
C LEU A 47 5.38 -10.28 -5.80
N THR A 48 5.04 -11.36 -5.12
CA THR A 48 5.79 -12.62 -5.16
C THR A 48 5.49 -13.44 -6.42
N ASN A 49 4.22 -13.66 -6.75
CA ASN A 49 3.83 -14.56 -7.85
C ASN A 49 3.89 -13.89 -9.23
N LYS A 50 3.53 -12.60 -9.33
CA LYS A 50 3.52 -11.91 -10.63
C LYS A 50 4.86 -11.25 -10.94
N PHE A 51 5.47 -10.62 -9.96
CA PHE A 51 6.70 -9.83 -10.17
C PHE A 51 7.97 -10.52 -9.66
N ASN A 52 7.84 -11.68 -9.01
CA ASN A 52 8.96 -12.44 -8.45
C ASN A 52 9.82 -11.59 -7.49
N ILE A 53 9.16 -10.70 -6.73
CA ILE A 53 9.74 -9.84 -5.72
C ILE A 53 9.67 -10.57 -4.38
N THR A 54 10.78 -10.60 -3.64
CA THR A 54 10.79 -11.12 -2.27
C THR A 54 10.44 -9.99 -1.31
N VAL A 55 9.30 -10.10 -0.64
CA VAL A 55 8.87 -9.14 0.37
C VAL A 55 9.45 -9.54 1.72
N ASN A 56 10.16 -8.62 2.39
CA ASN A 56 10.73 -8.89 3.70
C ASN A 56 9.66 -8.77 4.79
N PRO A 57 9.81 -9.48 5.93
CA PRO A 57 8.87 -9.39 7.05
C PRO A 57 8.66 -7.96 7.57
N GLU A 58 9.73 -7.15 7.61
CA GLU A 58 9.64 -5.73 8.00
C GLU A 58 8.75 -4.91 7.06
N THR A 59 8.71 -5.26 5.77
CA THR A 59 7.82 -4.62 4.79
C THR A 59 6.36 -5.04 5.02
N ILE A 60 6.12 -6.28 5.43
CA ILE A 60 4.79 -6.77 5.81
C ILE A 60 4.32 -6.07 7.09
N ASP A 61 5.20 -5.88 8.07
CA ASP A 61 4.91 -5.10 9.29
C ASP A 61 4.58 -3.65 8.94
N TYR A 62 5.32 -3.04 8.01
CA TYR A 62 5.01 -1.71 7.49
C TYR A 62 3.60 -1.65 6.86
N PHE A 63 3.24 -2.59 5.99
CA PHE A 63 1.90 -2.61 5.37
C PHE A 63 0.77 -2.76 6.41
N ASN A 64 0.97 -3.60 7.43
CA ASN A 64 0.02 -3.73 8.53
C ASN A 64 -0.03 -2.46 9.40
N SER A 65 1.10 -1.76 9.56
CA SER A 65 1.15 -0.49 10.30
C SER A 65 0.34 0.61 9.62
N LEU A 66 0.26 0.65 8.29
CA LEU A 66 -0.55 1.62 7.53
C LEU A 66 -2.04 1.58 7.92
N ARG A 67 -2.54 0.40 8.28
CA ARG A 67 -3.93 0.21 8.75
C ARG A 67 -4.09 0.51 10.24
N CYS A 68 -3.03 0.38 11.03
CA CYS A 68 -3.06 0.62 12.48
C CYS A 68 -2.79 2.08 12.87
N ASP A 69 -2.22 2.89 11.96
CA ASP A 69 -2.02 4.34 12.16
C ASP A 69 -3.35 5.13 12.15
N ASP A 70 -4.49 4.45 11.98
CA ASP A 70 -5.83 4.96 12.27
C ASP A 70 -6.03 5.33 13.77
N THR A 71 -5.07 5.04 14.65
CA THR A 71 -5.07 5.55 16.05
C THR A 71 -4.58 6.99 16.18
N ILE A 72 -4.21 7.68 15.10
CA ILE A 72 -4.08 9.16 15.09
C ILE A 72 -5.44 9.85 14.84
N TYR A 73 -6.53 9.08 14.72
CA TYR A 73 -7.90 9.60 14.75
C TYR A 73 -8.75 9.03 15.90
N GLU A 74 -8.13 8.65 17.03
CA GLU A 74 -8.88 8.48 18.28
C GLU A 74 -8.75 9.73 19.16
N ASP A 75 -9.86 10.46 19.25
CA ASP A 75 -10.25 11.32 20.38
C ASP A 75 -9.37 12.54 20.73
N ASP A 76 -9.33 13.54 19.85
CA ASP A 76 -9.31 14.94 20.32
C ASP A 76 -10.01 15.88 19.32
N ASP A 77 -11.19 16.34 19.75
CA ASP A 77 -11.77 17.67 19.55
C ASP A 77 -12.20 18.15 18.14
N ASP A 78 -13.50 18.43 18.03
CA ASP A 78 -13.99 19.75 17.61
C ASP A 78 -13.25 20.44 16.43
N TYR A 79 -13.19 19.90 15.21
CA TYR A 79 -13.02 20.77 14.02
C TYR A 79 -13.34 20.12 12.66
N PHE A 80 -14.63 19.93 12.35
CA PHE A 80 -15.13 20.44 11.07
C PHE A 80 -16.08 21.58 11.37
N GLY A 81 -15.46 22.72 11.65
CA GLY A 81 -16.12 24.01 11.57
C GLY A 81 -16.84 24.14 10.23
N ALA A 82 -18.06 24.65 10.33
CA ALA A 82 -18.92 25.09 9.25
C ALA A 82 -18.17 25.57 7.99
N TRP A 83 -18.56 25.06 6.82
CA TRP A 83 -19.12 25.89 5.74
C TRP A 83 -19.76 25.03 4.64
N GLU A 84 -20.74 25.65 3.96
CA GLU A 84 -21.46 25.19 2.76
C GLU A 84 -20.55 24.84 1.58
#